data_AF-A0A934PPP7-F1
#
_entry.id   AF-A0A934PPP7-F1
#
_cell.length_a   1.000
_cell.length_b   1.000
_cell.length_c   1.000
_cell.angle_alpha   90.00
_cell.angle_beta   90.00
_cell.angle_gamma   90.00
#
_symmetry.space_group_name_H-M   'P 1'
#
loop_
_entity.id
_entity.type
_entity.pdbx_description
1 polymer ?
#
loop_
_entity_poly.entity_id
_entity_poly.type
_entity_poly.pdbx_seq_one_letter_code
_entity_poly.pdbx_strand_id
1 'polypeptide(L)'
;MKSKFITAILFFFICQLNWAQNQDQLLQLLIEKKIISQREADSLSVVSDFDKKVQDENKFFSIGLEFRPRLEYRNGYHQLRNDTTDAAFFVSQRSRINIDYAQSKFKFHTSIQDIRLWGQYGQISGAGSLNVFEAFVDAALYENLWIRLGRQKIDLDNGRIFSAANWSQPGRAHDGLNLIFANEKIESQFISAFSQMSERFFETTYSPTTFNNYKILNVHFLKAKLNEEFTLTTINAADSYESKTNAKTLYTRGTSGGRIAFEKNGFYATLSGYYQYGQLQNSSKISAFYLQPELRYQLKKLTSRLGAEIMSGDDATHPSEISKSFVPLYGVAWKFMGNMDYFTIFPPDVHNGGLINPYLIMEYELSPKVMIRSDFHLFYLQNKVLDNTLKPVNSYLGFENDLSLHYKWNSFTMVDFGFSYMAPTKSMEVLKNGDSGLTPVWSYVMVTFKPELFSSKK
;
A
#
# COMPACT_ATOMS: atom_id res chain seq x y z
N MET A 1 -1.37 -47.07 -51.71
CA MET A 1 -2.74 -46.52 -51.88
C MET A 1 -3.16 -45.94 -50.53
N LYS A 2 -3.40 -44.62 -50.47
CA LYS A 2 -4.23 -43.82 -49.52
C LYS A 2 -4.28 -44.27 -48.04
N SER A 3 -4.10 -43.48 -46.99
CA SER A 3 -3.85 -42.06 -46.69
C SER A 3 -3.51 -42.10 -45.17
N LYS A 4 -2.44 -41.55 -44.57
CA LYS A 4 -1.88 -40.20 -44.63
C LYS A 4 -2.96 -39.15 -44.84
N PHE A 5 -3.82 -38.89 -43.84
CA PHE A 5 -4.52 -37.59 -43.75
C PHE A 5 -5.11 -37.21 -42.38
N ILE A 6 -4.92 -37.97 -41.28
CA ILE A 6 -5.60 -37.61 -40.00
C ILE A 6 -4.64 -37.43 -38.82
N THR A 7 -3.40 -37.92 -38.89
CA THR A 7 -2.43 -37.76 -37.78
C THR A 7 -1.49 -36.55 -37.94
N ALA A 8 -1.64 -35.77 -39.02
CA ALA A 8 -0.85 -34.56 -39.28
C ALA A 8 -1.60 -33.24 -38.99
N ILE A 9 -2.88 -33.29 -38.61
CA ILE A 9 -3.68 -32.08 -38.32
C ILE A 9 -3.85 -31.85 -36.81
N LEU A 10 -3.69 -32.85 -35.94
CA LEU A 10 -3.66 -32.64 -34.49
C LEU A 10 -2.26 -32.37 -33.91
N PHE A 11 -1.18 -32.69 -34.64
CA PHE A 11 0.19 -32.35 -34.21
C PHE A 11 0.68 -31.00 -34.74
N PHE A 12 -0.07 -30.36 -35.64
CA PHE A 12 0.15 -28.99 -36.08
C PHE A 12 -0.70 -27.94 -35.34
N PHE A 13 -1.69 -28.36 -34.55
CA PHE A 13 -2.58 -27.46 -33.79
C PHE A 13 -2.20 -27.25 -32.32
N ILE A 14 -1.17 -27.94 -31.82
CA ILE A 14 -0.66 -27.78 -30.44
C ILE A 14 0.74 -27.14 -30.42
N CYS A 15 1.39 -26.95 -31.58
CA CYS A 15 2.70 -26.29 -31.69
C CYS A 15 2.67 -24.85 -32.20
N GLN A 16 1.51 -24.17 -32.22
CA GLN A 16 1.41 -22.74 -32.55
C GLN A 16 0.67 -21.85 -31.54
N LEU A 17 0.50 -22.30 -30.29
CA LEU A 17 0.08 -21.41 -29.19
C LEU A 17 1.28 -20.91 -28.37
N ASN A 18 2.36 -20.56 -29.06
CA ASN A 18 3.49 -19.80 -28.52
C ASN A 18 3.75 -18.60 -29.42
N TRP A 19 2.72 -17.78 -29.63
CA TRP A 19 2.83 -16.48 -30.26
C TRP A 19 2.08 -15.49 -29.39
N ALA A 20 2.86 -14.66 -28.67
CA ALA A 20 2.50 -13.40 -28.06
C ALA A 20 1.00 -13.17 -27.80
N GLN A 21 0.48 -13.61 -26.66
CA GLN A 21 -0.86 -13.19 -26.25
C GLN A 21 -0.81 -11.76 -25.72
N ASN A 22 -0.83 -10.81 -26.66
CA ASN A 22 -1.37 -9.50 -26.38
C ASN A 22 -2.87 -9.67 -26.07
N GLN A 23 -3.35 -9.02 -25.01
CA GLN A 23 -4.75 -9.09 -24.54
C GLN A 23 -5.76 -8.79 -25.66
N ASP A 24 -5.36 -7.95 -26.62
CA ASP A 24 -6.13 -7.58 -27.81
C ASP A 24 -6.45 -8.77 -28.73
N GLN A 25 -5.52 -9.72 -28.90
CA GLN A 25 -5.73 -10.90 -29.75
C GLN A 25 -6.71 -11.89 -29.12
N LEU A 26 -6.67 -12.04 -27.79
CA LEU A 26 -7.62 -12.88 -27.06
C LEU A 26 -9.03 -12.27 -27.09
N LEU A 27 -9.14 -10.95 -26.88
CA LEU A 27 -10.41 -10.23 -26.93
C LEU A 27 -11.03 -10.30 -28.33
N GLN A 28 -10.24 -10.13 -29.39
CA GLN A 28 -10.72 -10.33 -30.76
C GLN A 28 -11.20 -11.77 -31.01
N LEU A 29 -10.45 -12.78 -30.55
CA LEU A 29 -10.86 -14.17 -30.70
C LEU A 29 -12.20 -14.44 -29.98
N LEU A 30 -12.43 -13.83 -28.82
CA LEU A 30 -13.67 -13.95 -28.05
C LEU A 30 -14.85 -13.23 -28.71
N ILE A 31 -14.61 -12.07 -29.37
CA ILE A 31 -15.60 -11.38 -30.20
C ILE A 31 -15.98 -12.23 -31.42
N GLU A 32 -14.99 -12.77 -32.14
CA GLU A 32 -15.19 -13.61 -33.33
C GLU A 32 -15.97 -14.89 -33.00
N LYS A 33 -15.74 -15.47 -31.82
CA LYS A 33 -16.49 -16.63 -31.32
C LYS A 33 -17.86 -16.26 -30.73
N LYS A 34 -18.25 -14.99 -30.76
CA LYS A 34 -19.51 -14.45 -30.18
C LYS A 34 -19.69 -14.77 -28.70
N ILE A 35 -18.58 -14.94 -27.97
CA ILE A 35 -18.57 -15.22 -26.53
C ILE A 35 -18.79 -13.92 -25.74
N ILE A 36 -18.26 -12.80 -26.27
CA ILE A 36 -18.46 -11.45 -25.76
C ILE A 36 -18.80 -10.51 -26.92
N SER A 37 -19.52 -9.44 -26.65
CA SER A 37 -19.78 -8.36 -27.61
C SER A 37 -18.56 -7.44 -27.77
N GLN A 38 -18.47 -6.71 -28.88
CA GLN A 38 -17.43 -5.69 -29.10
C GLN A 38 -17.38 -4.69 -27.93
N ARG A 39 -18.56 -4.28 -27.43
CA ARG A 39 -18.67 -3.37 -26.28
C ARG A 39 -18.11 -3.95 -24.99
N GLU A 40 -18.26 -5.25 -24.75
CA GLU A 40 -17.70 -5.94 -23.59
C GLU A 40 -16.18 -6.13 -23.74
N ALA A 41 -15.71 -6.41 -24.95
CA ALA A 41 -14.28 -6.45 -25.24
C ALA A 41 -13.61 -5.09 -25.05
N ASP A 42 -14.23 -4.02 -25.55
CA ASP A 42 -13.78 -2.64 -25.38
C ASP A 42 -13.79 -2.24 -23.88
N SER A 43 -14.72 -2.78 -23.10
CA SER A 43 -14.77 -2.55 -21.64
C SER A 43 -13.69 -3.33 -20.87
N LEU A 44 -13.21 -4.45 -21.42
CA LEU A 44 -12.20 -5.32 -20.82
C LEU A 44 -10.76 -4.90 -21.16
N SER A 45 -10.54 -4.18 -22.27
CA SER A 45 -9.24 -3.61 -22.64
C SER A 45 -8.86 -2.34 -21.84
N VAL A 46 -9.83 -1.67 -21.24
CA VAL A 46 -9.65 -0.31 -20.66
C VAL A 46 -8.95 -0.29 -19.29
N VAL A 47 -8.69 -1.44 -18.65
CA VAL A 47 -8.03 -1.50 -17.34
C VAL A 47 -6.48 -1.44 -17.42
N SER A 48 -5.88 -1.47 -18.63
CA SER A 48 -4.41 -1.42 -18.82
C SER A 48 -3.91 -0.37 -19.81
N ASP A 49 -4.75 0.59 -20.21
CA ASP A 49 -4.47 1.45 -21.37
C ASP A 49 -3.77 2.78 -21.05
N PHE A 50 -3.52 3.12 -19.78
CA PHE A 50 -2.77 4.35 -19.44
C PHE A 50 -1.28 4.28 -19.84
N ASP A 51 -0.72 3.06 -19.91
CA ASP A 51 0.69 2.83 -20.24
C ASP A 51 0.93 2.39 -21.69
N LYS A 52 -0.11 2.08 -22.48
CA LYS A 52 0.04 1.42 -23.80
C LYS A 52 -0.40 2.22 -25.04
N LYS A 53 -0.91 3.44 -24.93
CA LYS A 53 -1.36 4.19 -26.12
C LYS A 53 -0.86 5.63 -26.17
N VAL A 54 0.41 5.80 -26.54
CA VAL A 54 0.88 7.02 -27.22
C VAL A 54 1.60 6.61 -28.50
N GLN A 55 0.83 6.40 -29.57
CA GLN A 55 1.34 6.63 -30.91
C GLN A 55 1.30 8.14 -31.13
N ASP A 56 2.41 8.68 -31.63
CA ASP A 56 2.65 10.11 -31.84
C ASP A 56 1.42 10.81 -32.46
N GLU A 57 1.15 12.02 -31.95
CA GLU A 57 0.03 12.94 -32.23
C GLU A 57 -1.26 12.81 -31.40
N ASN A 58 -1.52 11.70 -30.71
CA ASN A 58 -2.77 11.59 -29.95
C ASN A 58 -2.77 12.37 -28.63
N LYS A 59 -3.81 13.18 -28.40
CA LYS A 59 -4.10 13.80 -27.09
C LYS A 59 -5.17 13.00 -26.38
N PHE A 60 -4.91 12.70 -25.12
CA PHE A 60 -5.84 12.02 -24.23
C PHE A 60 -6.24 12.95 -23.09
N PHE A 61 -7.53 12.95 -22.78
CA PHE A 61 -8.06 13.66 -21.63
C PHE A 61 -9.15 12.81 -20.99
N SER A 62 -9.08 12.63 -19.67
CA SER A 62 -10.11 11.91 -18.91
C SER A 62 -10.45 12.60 -17.60
N ILE A 63 -11.71 12.41 -17.18
CA ILE A 63 -12.21 12.80 -15.86
C ILE A 63 -12.78 11.56 -15.19
N GLY A 64 -12.22 11.22 -14.04
CA GLY A 64 -12.70 10.13 -13.19
C GLY A 64 -13.29 10.64 -11.88
N LEU A 65 -14.24 9.91 -11.33
CA LEU A 65 -14.78 10.14 -9.99
C LEU A 65 -14.45 8.96 -9.08
N GLU A 66 -14.23 9.23 -7.80
CA GLU A 66 -14.37 8.26 -6.74
C GLU A 66 -15.31 8.83 -5.66
N PHE A 67 -16.36 8.08 -5.33
CA PHE A 67 -17.23 8.37 -4.19
C PHE A 67 -17.28 7.14 -3.29
N ARG A 68 -16.83 7.29 -2.04
CA ARG A 68 -16.55 6.16 -1.14
C ARG A 68 -16.96 6.47 0.30
N PRO A 69 -18.27 6.40 0.62
CA PRO A 69 -18.72 6.30 2.00
C PRO A 69 -18.33 4.97 2.63
N ARG A 70 -17.94 5.01 3.91
CA ARG A 70 -17.64 3.85 4.75
C ARG A 70 -18.33 4.03 6.10
N LEU A 71 -19.35 3.22 6.34
CA LEU A 71 -19.99 3.06 7.63
C LEU A 71 -19.09 2.18 8.50
N GLU A 72 -18.88 2.57 9.75
CA GLU A 72 -18.03 1.84 10.68
C GLU A 72 -18.68 1.71 12.04
N TYR A 73 -18.53 0.51 12.63
CA TYR A 73 -18.77 0.24 14.03
C TYR A 73 -17.43 -0.15 14.66
N ARG A 74 -16.96 0.67 15.60
CA ARG A 74 -15.66 0.52 16.26
C ARG A 74 -15.88 0.26 17.72
N ASN A 75 -15.53 -0.94 18.16
CA ASN A 75 -15.58 -1.26 19.56
C ASN A 75 -14.23 -1.86 19.98
N GLY A 76 -13.29 -0.99 20.35
CA GLY A 76 -11.89 -1.38 20.59
C GLY A 76 -11.05 -1.54 19.31
N TYR A 77 -11.33 -0.73 18.29
CA TYR A 77 -10.46 -0.56 17.11
C TYR A 77 -9.26 0.34 17.47
N HIS A 78 -8.03 0.01 17.03
CA HIS A 78 -6.73 0.60 17.40
C HIS A 78 -6.25 0.45 18.85
N GLN A 79 -7.17 0.34 19.81
CA GLN A 79 -6.89 0.31 21.25
C GLN A 79 -7.87 -0.61 21.95
N LEU A 80 -7.45 -1.21 23.07
CA LEU A 80 -8.39 -1.98 23.89
C LEU A 80 -9.43 -1.06 24.51
N ARG A 81 -10.62 -1.60 24.74
CA ARG A 81 -11.67 -0.88 25.46
C ARG A 81 -11.49 -1.04 26.96
N ASN A 82 -12.16 -0.20 27.73
CA ASN A 82 -12.43 -0.43 29.14
C ASN A 82 -13.94 -0.69 29.34
N ASP A 83 -14.33 -0.97 30.58
CA ASP A 83 -15.71 -1.27 30.99
C ASP A 83 -16.66 -0.07 30.91
N THR A 84 -16.13 1.16 30.76
CA THR A 84 -16.92 2.39 30.68
C THR A 84 -17.00 2.99 29.27
N THR A 85 -16.26 2.44 28.30
CA THR A 85 -16.24 2.94 26.92
C THR A 85 -17.28 2.24 26.03
N ASP A 86 -18.20 3.04 25.49
CA ASP A 86 -19.15 2.61 24.45
C ASP A 86 -18.51 2.55 23.06
N ALA A 87 -19.13 1.76 22.18
CA ALA A 87 -18.71 1.66 20.78
C ALA A 87 -18.98 2.95 20.00
N ALA A 88 -18.08 3.29 19.08
CA ALA A 88 -18.31 4.38 18.13
C ALA A 88 -19.01 3.86 16.87
N PHE A 89 -19.93 4.67 16.34
CA PHE A 89 -20.63 4.39 15.08
C PHE A 89 -20.74 5.66 14.25
N PHE A 90 -20.24 5.63 13.01
CA PHE A 90 -20.27 6.79 12.13
C PHE A 90 -20.06 6.40 10.66
N VAL A 91 -20.35 7.35 9.77
CA VAL A 91 -20.01 7.25 8.35
C VAL A 91 -18.92 8.26 8.03
N SER A 92 -17.80 7.77 7.51
CA SER A 92 -16.78 8.59 6.87
C SER A 92 -16.95 8.54 5.36
N GLN A 93 -16.54 9.58 4.64
CA GLN A 93 -16.66 9.62 3.19
C GLN A 93 -15.42 10.25 2.58
N ARG A 94 -14.95 9.65 1.48
CA ARG A 94 -14.08 10.30 0.51
C ARG A 94 -14.84 10.53 -0.79
N SER A 95 -14.73 11.74 -1.31
CA SER A 95 -15.14 12.10 -2.66
C SER A 95 -13.93 12.65 -3.39
N ARG A 96 -13.62 12.19 -4.59
CA ARG A 96 -12.41 12.58 -5.32
C ARG A 96 -12.69 12.70 -6.82
N ILE A 97 -12.19 13.74 -7.45
CA ILE A 97 -12.19 13.91 -8.90
C ILE A 97 -10.75 13.84 -9.36
N ASN A 98 -10.49 12.99 -10.35
CA ASN A 98 -9.21 12.91 -11.03
C ASN A 98 -9.35 13.51 -12.42
N ILE A 99 -8.40 14.34 -12.80
CA ILE A 99 -8.31 14.91 -14.14
C ILE A 99 -6.94 14.53 -14.68
N ASP A 100 -6.93 13.84 -15.81
CA ASP A 100 -5.73 13.37 -16.48
C ASP A 100 -5.67 13.97 -17.89
N TYR A 101 -4.49 14.45 -18.27
CA TYR A 101 -4.18 14.85 -19.63
C TYR A 101 -2.87 14.19 -20.07
N ALA A 102 -2.84 13.66 -21.27
CA ALA A 102 -1.62 13.11 -21.86
C ALA A 102 -1.50 13.50 -23.33
N GLN A 103 -0.27 13.72 -23.77
CA GLN A 103 0.12 13.87 -25.16
C GLN A 103 1.54 13.30 -25.34
N SER A 104 2.08 13.32 -26.56
CA SER A 104 3.47 12.89 -26.78
C SER A 104 4.43 13.60 -25.82
N LYS A 105 5.20 12.82 -25.07
CA LYS A 105 6.23 13.24 -24.10
C LYS A 105 5.77 14.10 -22.92
N PHE A 106 4.46 14.20 -22.66
CA PHE A 106 3.93 15.00 -21.55
C PHE A 106 2.65 14.40 -20.95
N LYS A 107 2.58 14.33 -19.63
CA LYS A 107 1.36 13.97 -18.88
C LYS A 107 1.13 14.95 -17.74
N PHE A 108 -0.13 15.22 -17.43
CA PHE A 108 -0.54 16.00 -16.26
C PHE A 108 -1.62 15.22 -15.51
N HIS A 109 -1.51 15.22 -14.19
CA HIS A 109 -2.49 14.60 -13.30
C HIS A 109 -2.82 15.56 -12.16
N THR A 110 -4.11 15.70 -11.86
CA THR A 110 -4.58 16.32 -10.61
C THR A 110 -5.69 15.50 -9.98
N SER A 111 -5.66 15.42 -8.65
CA SER A 111 -6.62 14.71 -7.84
C SER A 111 -7.11 15.62 -6.72
N ILE A 112 -8.33 16.12 -6.86
CA ILE A 112 -8.99 16.97 -5.87
C ILE A 112 -9.91 16.09 -5.05
N GLN A 113 -9.87 16.22 -3.73
CA GLN A 113 -10.68 15.40 -2.84
C GLN A 113 -11.29 16.16 -1.69
N ASP A 114 -12.38 15.62 -1.19
CA ASP A 114 -13.05 16.01 0.04
C ASP A 114 -13.19 14.78 0.94
N ILE A 115 -12.80 14.93 2.21
CA ILE A 115 -12.83 13.86 3.22
C ILE A 115 -13.54 14.37 4.46
N ARG A 116 -14.68 13.78 4.80
CA ARG A 116 -15.51 14.23 5.93
C ARG A 116 -16.19 13.10 6.68
N LEU A 117 -16.63 13.40 7.89
CA LEU A 117 -17.65 12.59 8.58
C LEU A 117 -19.04 13.14 8.24
N TRP A 118 -20.01 12.25 8.07
CA TRP A 118 -21.40 12.66 7.87
C TRP A 118 -21.92 13.40 9.11
N GLY A 119 -22.43 14.62 8.92
CA GLY A 119 -22.88 15.49 10.00
C GLY A 119 -21.76 16.26 10.74
N GLN A 120 -20.50 16.17 10.30
CA GLN A 120 -19.38 16.91 10.92
C GLN A 120 -19.58 18.44 10.91
N TYR A 121 -20.22 18.94 9.85
CA TYR A 121 -20.54 20.35 9.68
C TYR A 121 -22.06 20.52 9.74
N GLY A 122 -22.52 21.61 10.34
CA GLY A 122 -23.95 21.96 10.36
C GLY A 122 -24.52 22.12 8.96
N GLN A 123 -25.83 21.95 8.82
CA GLN A 123 -26.53 22.05 7.53
C GLN A 123 -26.29 23.39 6.81
N ILE A 124 -26.01 24.45 7.57
CA ILE A 124 -25.60 25.76 7.08
C ILE A 124 -24.21 26.03 7.66
N SER A 125 -23.15 25.74 6.91
CA SER A 125 -21.77 25.89 7.34
C SER A 125 -20.90 26.37 6.18
N GLY A 126 -19.98 27.30 6.48
CA GLY A 126 -18.90 27.68 5.56
C GLY A 126 -17.64 26.81 5.70
N ALA A 127 -17.59 25.91 6.68
CA ALA A 127 -16.45 25.02 6.92
C ALA A 127 -16.47 23.80 5.97
N GLY A 128 -15.29 23.32 5.57
CA GLY A 128 -15.14 22.21 4.63
C GLY A 128 -13.75 21.55 4.67
N SER A 129 -13.61 20.46 3.92
CA SER A 129 -12.46 19.53 3.95
C SER A 129 -11.82 19.31 2.58
N LEU A 130 -12.08 20.21 1.63
CA LEU A 130 -11.54 20.13 0.27
C LEU A 130 -10.01 20.32 0.28
N ASN A 131 -9.29 19.43 -0.38
CA ASN A 131 -7.83 19.48 -0.51
C ASN A 131 -7.36 18.85 -1.85
N VAL A 132 -6.10 19.10 -2.20
CA VAL A 132 -5.45 18.50 -3.38
C VAL A 132 -4.61 17.32 -2.91
N PHE A 133 -4.96 16.12 -3.36
CA PHE A 133 -4.24 14.89 -3.03
C PHE A 133 -2.97 14.75 -3.86
N GLU A 134 -3.09 14.86 -5.18
CA GLU A 134 -1.99 14.81 -6.15
C GLU A 134 -2.14 15.96 -7.15
N ALA A 135 -1.02 16.51 -7.59
CA ALA A 135 -0.92 17.50 -8.65
C ALA A 135 0.51 17.48 -9.19
N PHE A 136 0.72 16.85 -10.34
CA PHE A 136 2.05 16.70 -10.92
C PHE A 136 2.04 16.67 -12.45
N VAL A 137 3.21 16.90 -13.02
CA VAL A 137 3.50 16.75 -14.45
C VAL A 137 4.56 15.68 -14.63
N ASP A 138 4.37 14.82 -15.63
CA ASP A 138 5.42 13.94 -16.18
C ASP A 138 5.89 14.50 -17.53
N ALA A 139 7.20 14.68 -17.69
CA ALA A 139 7.82 15.08 -18.96
C ALA A 139 8.88 14.06 -19.37
N ALA A 140 8.89 13.65 -20.63
CA ALA A 140 9.91 12.75 -21.14
C ALA A 140 11.23 13.51 -21.35
N LEU A 141 12.31 12.98 -20.77
CA LEU A 141 13.68 13.43 -21.03
C LEU A 141 14.29 12.64 -22.20
N TYR A 142 14.00 11.34 -22.25
CA TYR A 142 14.31 10.40 -23.34
C TYR A 142 13.17 9.37 -23.46
N GLU A 143 13.24 8.46 -24.44
CA GLU A 143 12.19 7.46 -24.71
C GLU A 143 11.75 6.68 -23.45
N ASN A 144 12.72 6.22 -22.65
CA ASN A 144 12.49 5.43 -21.45
C ASN A 144 12.80 6.17 -20.15
N LEU A 145 13.01 7.49 -20.19
CA LEU A 145 13.37 8.30 -19.03
C LEU A 145 12.45 9.50 -18.91
N TRP A 146 11.74 9.58 -17.79
CA TRP A 146 10.77 10.63 -17.50
C TRP A 146 11.13 11.33 -16.20
N ILE A 147 10.72 12.59 -16.08
CA ILE A 147 10.75 13.33 -14.82
C ILE A 147 9.32 13.68 -14.42
N ARG A 148 8.96 13.33 -13.19
CA ARG A 148 7.73 13.76 -12.52
C ARG A 148 8.05 14.90 -11.57
N LEU A 149 7.31 16.01 -11.67
CA LEU A 149 7.45 17.18 -10.80
C LEU A 149 6.11 17.50 -10.15
N GLY A 150 6.10 17.64 -8.82
CA GLY A 150 4.94 18.10 -8.06
C GLY A 150 4.54 17.17 -6.92
N ARG A 151 3.32 17.38 -6.43
CA ARG A 151 2.72 16.62 -5.35
C ARG A 151 2.24 15.27 -5.87
N GLN A 152 2.84 14.20 -5.40
CA GLN A 152 2.63 12.85 -5.95
C GLN A 152 2.59 11.82 -4.83
N LYS A 153 1.81 10.76 -5.02
CA LYS A 153 1.94 9.60 -4.16
C LYS A 153 3.25 8.85 -4.45
N ILE A 154 3.76 8.13 -3.45
CA ILE A 154 4.86 7.19 -3.62
C ILE A 154 4.34 5.81 -3.23
N ASP A 155 4.11 4.95 -4.23
CA ASP A 155 3.75 3.54 -4.07
C ASP A 155 4.87 2.70 -4.67
N LEU A 156 5.66 2.02 -3.84
CA LEU A 156 6.78 1.20 -4.30
C LEU A 156 6.67 -0.23 -3.79
N ASP A 157 7.10 -1.18 -4.62
CA ASP A 157 7.09 -2.61 -4.34
C ASP A 157 5.74 -3.13 -3.79
N ASN A 158 5.73 -3.81 -2.65
CA ASN A 158 4.52 -4.34 -2.03
C ASN A 158 3.83 -3.32 -1.10
N GLY A 159 4.36 -2.10 -0.95
CA GLY A 159 3.84 -1.05 -0.09
C GLY A 159 4.33 -1.05 1.35
N ARG A 160 5.23 -1.96 1.74
CA ARG A 160 5.68 -2.09 3.14
C ARG A 160 6.53 -0.91 3.60
N ILE A 161 7.42 -0.40 2.74
CA ILE A 161 8.31 0.73 3.05
C ILE A 161 7.74 2.05 2.51
N PHE A 162 7.10 2.05 1.34
CA PHE A 162 6.46 3.22 0.75
C PHE A 162 5.10 2.89 0.14
N SER A 163 4.06 3.55 0.63
CA SER A 163 2.71 3.47 0.08
C SER A 163 1.93 4.77 0.30
N ALA A 164 1.03 5.06 -0.64
CA ALA A 164 0.01 6.09 -0.57
C ALA A 164 -1.05 5.84 0.53
N ALA A 165 -1.06 4.66 1.16
CA ALA A 165 -2.00 4.28 2.22
C ALA A 165 -3.49 4.49 1.82
N ASN A 166 -3.87 4.13 0.60
CA ASN A 166 -5.17 4.48 0.02
C ASN A 166 -6.41 3.79 0.65
N TRP A 167 -6.20 2.95 1.67
CA TRP A 167 -7.26 2.34 2.48
C TRP A 167 -7.96 3.34 3.39
N SER A 168 -7.18 4.18 4.08
CA SER A 168 -7.74 5.29 4.84
C SER A 168 -8.46 6.26 3.91
N GLN A 169 -9.36 7.07 4.48
CA GLN A 169 -9.98 8.14 3.70
C GLN A 169 -8.92 9.11 3.15
N PRO A 170 -8.05 9.72 3.96
CA PRO A 170 -6.87 10.41 3.43
C PRO A 170 -5.85 9.43 2.84
N GLY A 171 -5.19 9.84 1.76
CA GLY A 171 -3.97 9.19 1.27
C GLY A 171 -2.74 10.01 1.64
N ARG A 172 -1.56 9.41 1.46
CA ARG A 172 -0.25 10.05 1.63
C ARG A 172 0.30 10.49 0.28
N ALA A 173 0.78 11.73 0.23
CA ALA A 173 1.47 12.31 -0.93
C ALA A 173 2.69 13.10 -0.47
N HIS A 174 3.64 13.26 -1.38
CA HIS A 174 4.95 13.85 -1.18
C HIS A 174 5.18 14.94 -2.23
N ASP A 175 5.81 16.03 -1.84
CA ASP A 175 6.09 17.15 -2.73
C ASP A 175 7.57 17.08 -3.15
N GLY A 176 7.80 16.90 -4.45
CA GLY A 176 9.16 16.71 -4.95
C GLY A 176 9.26 16.37 -6.42
N LEU A 177 10.42 15.81 -6.77
CA LEU A 177 10.71 15.28 -8.09
C LEU A 177 10.91 13.76 -8.05
N ASN A 178 10.63 13.10 -9.16
CA ASN A 178 10.91 11.69 -9.36
C ASN A 178 11.43 11.45 -10.78
N LEU A 179 12.65 10.95 -10.90
CA LEU A 179 13.23 10.49 -12.17
C LEU A 179 12.87 9.01 -12.36
N ILE A 180 12.12 8.72 -13.41
CA ILE A 180 11.54 7.40 -13.67
C ILE A 180 12.15 6.85 -14.95
N PHE A 181 12.95 5.80 -14.82
CA PHE A 181 13.41 5.00 -15.94
C PHE A 181 12.65 3.67 -15.98
N ALA A 182 12.12 3.29 -17.14
CA ALA A 182 11.44 2.01 -17.29
C ALA A 182 11.64 1.40 -18.68
N ASN A 183 11.89 0.09 -18.71
CA ASN A 183 11.84 -0.75 -19.91
C ASN A 183 11.27 -2.13 -19.54
N GLU A 184 11.28 -3.08 -20.48
CA GLU A 184 10.70 -4.41 -20.27
C GLU A 184 11.31 -5.23 -19.11
N LYS A 185 12.56 -4.93 -18.72
CA LYS A 185 13.30 -5.68 -17.70
C LYS A 185 13.54 -4.91 -16.42
N ILE A 186 13.66 -3.59 -16.51
CA ILE A 186 14.12 -2.72 -15.42
C ILE A 186 13.16 -1.55 -15.27
N GLU A 187 12.74 -1.32 -14.04
CA GLU A 187 12.12 -0.09 -13.58
C GLU A 187 13.02 0.50 -12.49
N SER A 188 13.43 1.75 -12.63
CA SER A 188 14.26 2.46 -11.67
C SER A 188 13.67 3.83 -11.41
N GLN A 189 13.53 4.21 -10.14
CA GLN A 189 13.04 5.52 -9.75
C GLN A 189 14.01 6.18 -8.78
N PHE A 190 14.30 7.46 -9.00
CA PHE A 190 15.00 8.31 -8.04
C PHE A 190 14.09 9.45 -7.61
N ILE A 191 13.61 9.38 -6.38
CA ILE A 191 12.68 10.33 -5.80
C ILE A 191 13.44 11.24 -4.84
N SER A 192 13.27 12.56 -4.99
CA SER A 192 13.76 13.54 -4.04
C SER A 192 12.63 14.48 -3.65
N ALA A 193 12.31 14.54 -2.35
CA ALA A 193 11.26 15.38 -1.81
C ALA A 193 11.82 16.32 -0.74
N PHE A 194 11.23 17.51 -0.65
CA PHE A 194 11.68 18.58 0.22
C PHE A 194 10.49 19.29 0.87
N SER A 195 10.59 19.53 2.18
CA SER A 195 9.51 20.12 2.97
C SER A 195 9.92 21.48 3.54
N GLN A 196 8.98 22.43 3.49
CA GLN A 196 9.10 23.75 4.10
C GLN A 196 7.75 24.20 4.66
N MET A 197 7.74 25.00 5.73
CA MET A 197 6.51 25.47 6.38
C MET A 197 5.95 26.76 5.77
N SER A 198 6.81 27.59 5.18
CA SER A 198 6.42 28.87 4.58
C SER A 198 7.40 29.29 3.50
N GLU A 199 6.99 30.22 2.64
CA GLU A 199 7.95 30.98 1.85
C GLU A 199 8.90 31.74 2.79
N ARG A 200 10.17 31.80 2.41
CA ARG A 200 11.24 32.45 3.18
C ARG A 200 12.23 33.12 2.25
N PHE A 201 12.76 34.27 2.66
CA PHE A 201 13.84 34.96 1.95
C PHE A 201 15.21 34.34 2.22
N PHE A 202 15.41 33.80 3.43
CA PHE A 202 16.66 33.19 3.87
C PHE A 202 16.36 31.93 4.68
N GLU A 203 17.33 31.02 4.68
CA GLU A 203 17.30 29.77 5.45
C GLU A 203 16.18 28.80 5.05
N THR A 204 16.21 27.61 5.66
CA THR A 204 15.24 26.54 5.36
C THR A 204 14.75 25.82 6.62
N THR A 205 14.81 26.45 7.81
CA THR A 205 14.36 25.86 9.09
C THR A 205 13.03 25.13 8.94
N TYR A 206 12.96 23.88 9.40
CA TYR A 206 11.77 23.04 9.29
C TYR A 206 11.50 22.30 10.61
N SER A 207 10.54 22.81 11.39
CA SER A 207 10.18 22.25 12.70
C SER A 207 8.66 22.30 12.90
N PRO A 208 7.89 21.44 12.21
CA PRO A 208 6.45 21.36 12.40
C PRO A 208 6.12 20.86 13.82
N THR A 209 5.12 21.47 14.46
CA THR A 209 4.70 21.14 15.83
C THR A 209 3.46 20.25 15.89
N THR A 210 2.67 20.22 14.82
CA THR A 210 1.38 19.51 14.75
C THR A 210 1.46 18.18 14.02
N PHE A 211 2.56 17.91 13.32
CA PHE A 211 2.80 16.67 12.61
C PHE A 211 4.30 16.38 12.54
N ASN A 212 4.64 15.10 12.37
CA ASN A 212 6.02 14.69 12.14
C ASN A 212 6.22 14.42 10.64
N ASN A 213 7.23 15.05 10.04
CA ASN A 213 7.56 14.86 8.64
C ASN A 213 9.05 15.12 8.42
N TYR A 214 9.61 14.52 7.38
CA TYR A 214 10.99 14.75 6.99
C TYR A 214 11.16 16.16 6.41
N LYS A 215 12.38 16.70 6.49
CA LYS A 215 12.79 17.89 5.75
C LYS A 215 13.24 17.52 4.34
N ILE A 216 14.03 16.45 4.21
CA ILE A 216 14.52 15.92 2.94
C ILE A 216 14.27 14.42 2.93
N LEU A 217 13.79 13.91 1.80
CA LEU A 217 13.67 12.48 1.55
C LEU A 217 14.31 12.18 0.19
N ASN A 218 15.25 11.25 0.15
CA ASN A 218 15.79 10.70 -1.08
C ASN A 218 15.52 9.20 -1.12
N VAL A 219 15.03 8.69 -2.25
CA VAL A 219 14.72 7.27 -2.43
C VAL A 219 15.22 6.81 -3.79
N HIS A 220 16.00 5.75 -3.80
CA HIS A 220 16.31 5.00 -5.01
C HIS A 220 15.56 3.66 -4.96
N PHE A 221 14.73 3.44 -5.96
CA PHE A 221 14.00 2.19 -6.18
C PHE A 221 14.51 1.54 -7.46
N LEU A 222 14.69 0.23 -7.42
CA LEU A 222 15.01 -0.60 -8.58
C LEU A 222 14.16 -1.86 -8.53
N LYS A 223 13.49 -2.19 -9.63
CA LYS A 223 12.86 -3.48 -9.87
C LYS A 223 13.44 -4.06 -11.16
N ALA A 224 14.05 -5.24 -11.05
CA ALA A 224 14.68 -5.93 -12.16
C ALA A 224 14.07 -7.33 -12.32
N LYS A 225 13.50 -7.60 -13.49
CA LYS A 225 13.10 -8.93 -13.91
C LYS A 225 14.36 -9.69 -14.34
N LEU A 226 14.84 -10.58 -13.46
CA LEU A 226 16.08 -11.34 -13.69
C LEU A 226 15.88 -12.41 -14.75
N ASN A 227 14.71 -13.06 -14.73
CA ASN A 227 14.23 -14.00 -15.75
C ASN A 227 12.69 -14.10 -15.67
N GLU A 228 12.07 -15.11 -16.28
CA GLU A 228 10.62 -15.29 -16.27
C GLU A 228 10.03 -15.55 -14.88
N GLU A 229 10.81 -16.14 -13.97
CA GLU A 229 10.36 -16.62 -12.66
C GLU A 229 10.84 -15.70 -11.53
N PHE A 230 11.99 -15.03 -11.70
CA PHE A 230 12.64 -14.26 -10.65
C PHE A 230 12.60 -12.75 -10.88
N THR A 231 12.18 -12.01 -9.84
CA THR A 231 12.24 -10.55 -9.77
C THR A 231 13.02 -10.12 -8.53
N LEU A 232 13.97 -9.20 -8.72
CA LEU A 232 14.66 -8.49 -7.66
C LEU A 232 14.10 -7.09 -7.53
N THR A 233 13.87 -6.64 -6.30
CA THR A 233 13.52 -5.25 -5.99
C THR A 233 14.45 -4.72 -4.91
N THR A 234 14.92 -3.48 -5.02
CA THR A 234 15.70 -2.80 -3.99
C THR A 234 15.10 -1.43 -3.70
N ILE A 235 15.14 -1.01 -2.44
CA ILE A 235 14.78 0.33 -1.98
C ILE A 235 15.92 0.80 -1.07
N ASN A 236 16.50 1.94 -1.41
CA ASN A 236 17.50 2.64 -0.62
C ASN A 236 16.98 4.04 -0.35
N ALA A 237 16.63 4.33 0.89
CA ALA A 237 16.04 5.60 1.30
C ALA A 237 16.89 6.30 2.36
N ALA A 238 16.90 7.63 2.30
CA ALA A 238 17.46 8.49 3.33
C ALA A 238 16.41 9.55 3.67
N ASP A 239 15.87 9.52 4.89
CA ASP A 239 14.98 10.55 5.41
C ASP A 239 15.66 11.36 6.51
N SER A 240 15.70 12.68 6.30
CA SER A 240 16.43 13.63 7.14
C SER A 240 15.47 14.54 7.88
N TYR A 241 15.66 14.65 9.20
CA TYR A 241 14.88 15.50 10.08
C TYR A 241 15.77 16.58 10.69
N GLU A 242 15.24 17.79 10.78
CA GLU A 242 15.92 18.87 11.50
C GLU A 242 15.92 18.58 13.00
N SER A 243 17.05 18.87 13.65
CA SER A 243 17.14 18.73 15.10
C SER A 243 16.16 19.66 15.79
N LYS A 244 15.45 19.14 16.80
CA LYS A 244 14.52 19.93 17.62
C LYS A 244 15.21 21.01 18.45
N THR A 245 16.52 20.91 18.66
CA THR A 245 17.31 21.83 19.49
C THR A 245 18.29 22.69 18.69
N ASN A 246 18.62 22.31 17.45
CA ASN A 246 19.55 23.05 16.59
C ASN A 246 19.11 23.01 15.12
N ALA A 247 18.52 24.10 14.65
CA ALA A 247 18.02 24.25 13.27
C ALA A 247 19.08 24.04 12.16
N LYS A 248 20.38 24.06 12.49
CA LYS A 248 21.48 23.82 11.54
C LYS A 248 21.90 22.35 11.44
N THR A 249 21.33 21.48 12.26
CA THR A 249 21.67 20.05 12.29
C THR A 249 20.55 19.23 11.65
N LEU A 250 20.93 18.37 10.69
CA LEU A 250 20.05 17.35 10.13
C LEU A 250 20.50 15.97 10.59
N TYR A 251 19.59 15.23 11.20
CA TYR A 251 19.77 13.81 11.49
C TYR A 251 19.13 12.99 10.38
N THR A 252 19.89 12.05 9.84
CA THR A 252 19.46 11.24 8.69
C THR A 252 19.41 9.78 9.08
N ARG A 253 18.26 9.15 8.80
CA ARG A 253 18.11 7.71 8.85
C ARG A 253 18.24 7.16 7.44
N GLY A 254 19.14 6.19 7.27
CA GLY A 254 19.24 5.37 6.07
C GLY A 254 18.39 4.10 6.24
N THR A 255 17.70 3.67 5.20
CA THR A 255 17.01 2.38 5.11
C THR A 255 17.35 1.72 3.78
N SER A 256 18.08 0.61 3.81
CA SER A 256 18.53 -0.10 2.62
C SER A 256 18.09 -1.55 2.68
N GLY A 257 17.61 -2.06 1.54
CA GLY A 257 17.17 -3.44 1.44
C GLY A 257 16.40 -3.71 0.18
N GLY A 258 15.63 -4.79 0.19
CA GLY A 258 14.95 -5.24 -1.00
C GLY A 258 14.15 -6.50 -0.80
N ARG A 259 13.69 -7.04 -1.92
CA ARG A 259 12.87 -8.23 -1.99
C ARG A 259 13.27 -9.06 -3.20
N ILE A 260 13.45 -10.36 -2.99
CA ILE A 260 13.51 -11.33 -4.07
C ILE A 260 12.18 -12.06 -4.14
N ALA A 261 11.65 -12.24 -5.35
CA ALA A 261 10.41 -12.93 -5.62
C ALA A 261 10.63 -14.02 -6.66
N PHE A 262 10.06 -15.19 -6.41
CA PHE A 262 9.97 -16.31 -7.32
C PHE A 262 8.49 -16.58 -7.64
N GLU A 263 8.14 -16.76 -8.91
CA GLU A 263 6.79 -17.13 -9.34
C GLU A 263 6.83 -18.20 -10.42
N LYS A 264 6.11 -19.31 -10.19
CA LYS A 264 5.95 -20.38 -11.18
C LYS A 264 4.69 -21.19 -10.91
N ASN A 265 3.87 -21.41 -11.95
CA ASN A 265 2.70 -22.31 -11.90
C ASN A 265 1.76 -22.09 -10.69
N GLY A 266 1.47 -20.83 -10.36
CA GLY A 266 0.59 -20.46 -9.23
C GLY A 266 1.25 -20.53 -7.85
N PHE A 267 2.50 -20.96 -7.76
CA PHE A 267 3.32 -20.82 -6.56
C PHE A 267 4.15 -19.54 -6.63
N TYR A 268 4.15 -18.81 -5.52
CA TYR A 268 4.88 -17.56 -5.37
C TYR A 268 5.60 -17.54 -4.02
N ALA A 269 6.89 -17.25 -4.01
CA ALA A 269 7.71 -17.18 -2.80
C ALA A 269 8.49 -15.88 -2.79
N THR A 270 8.53 -15.23 -1.64
CA THR A 270 9.29 -13.98 -1.48
C THR A 270 10.05 -13.94 -0.18
N LEU A 271 11.19 -13.25 -0.21
CA LEU A 271 11.91 -12.84 0.97
C LEU A 271 12.25 -11.35 0.85
N SER A 272 11.71 -10.56 1.76
CA SER A 272 12.02 -9.14 1.92
C SER A 272 12.95 -8.93 3.11
N GLY A 273 13.91 -8.01 2.99
CA GLY A 273 14.79 -7.64 4.10
C GLY A 273 15.25 -6.19 4.00
N TYR A 274 15.27 -5.47 5.12
CA TYR A 274 15.75 -4.09 5.20
C TYR A 274 16.59 -3.88 6.46
N TYR A 275 17.56 -2.99 6.37
CA TYR A 275 18.40 -2.56 7.48
C TYR A 275 18.38 -1.03 7.61
N GLN A 276 18.25 -0.54 8.84
CA GLN A 276 18.25 0.87 9.18
C GLN A 276 19.51 1.25 9.95
N TYR A 277 20.08 2.39 9.56
CA TYR A 277 21.31 2.94 10.09
C TYR A 277 21.27 4.48 10.07
N GLY A 278 22.32 5.13 10.57
CA GLY A 278 22.36 6.58 10.71
C GLY A 278 21.83 7.01 12.08
N GLN A 279 21.00 8.04 12.12
CA GLN A 279 20.56 8.66 13.36
C GLN A 279 19.07 9.03 13.36
N LEU A 280 18.44 8.90 14.52
CA LEU A 280 17.11 9.44 14.80
C LEU A 280 17.19 10.96 15.02
N GLN A 281 16.04 11.65 14.96
CA GLN A 281 15.95 13.10 15.16
C GLN A 281 16.49 13.59 16.52
N ASN A 282 16.59 12.69 17.51
CA ASN A 282 17.17 12.95 18.82
C ASN A 282 18.67 12.59 18.92
N SER A 283 19.35 12.39 17.79
CA SER A 283 20.78 12.02 17.65
C SER A 283 21.17 10.57 17.94
N SER A 284 20.26 9.75 18.49
CA SER A 284 20.53 8.33 18.78
C SER A 284 20.90 7.57 17.50
N LYS A 285 21.94 6.73 17.58
CA LYS A 285 22.36 5.88 16.45
C LYS A 285 21.33 4.77 16.21
N ILE A 286 21.26 4.26 14.98
CA ILE A 286 20.33 3.20 14.57
C ILE A 286 21.09 1.95 14.12
N SER A 287 20.61 0.79 14.53
CA SER A 287 21.00 -0.53 14.01
C SER A 287 19.80 -1.46 14.12
N ALA A 288 18.89 -1.39 13.15
CA ALA A 288 17.61 -2.10 13.19
C ALA A 288 17.37 -2.85 11.88
N PHE A 289 16.62 -3.96 11.93
CA PHE A 289 16.35 -4.78 10.76
C PHE A 289 14.87 -5.17 10.64
N TYR A 290 14.51 -5.51 9.41
CA TYR A 290 13.23 -6.08 9.05
C TYR A 290 13.43 -7.30 8.16
N LEU A 291 12.60 -8.31 8.35
CA LEU A 291 12.52 -9.49 7.48
C LEU A 291 11.05 -9.87 7.24
N GLN A 292 10.74 -10.30 6.02
CA GLN A 292 9.44 -10.89 5.70
C GLN A 292 9.57 -12.01 4.65
N PRO A 293 9.57 -13.27 5.09
CA PRO A 293 9.29 -14.41 4.21
C PRO A 293 7.78 -14.52 3.97
N GLU A 294 7.38 -14.82 2.74
CA GLU A 294 5.99 -15.16 2.40
C GLU A 294 5.95 -16.21 1.28
N LEU A 295 5.03 -17.16 1.42
CA LEU A 295 4.64 -18.12 0.41
C LEU A 295 3.18 -17.90 0.04
N ARG A 296 2.87 -17.89 -1.25
CA ARG A 296 1.51 -17.86 -1.78
C ARG A 296 1.33 -19.04 -2.72
N TYR A 297 0.19 -19.71 -2.60
CA TYR A 297 -0.21 -20.77 -3.52
C TYR A 297 -1.65 -20.57 -3.97
N GLN A 298 -1.87 -20.58 -5.28
CA GLN A 298 -3.19 -20.49 -5.88
C GLN A 298 -3.65 -21.85 -6.41
N LEU A 299 -4.74 -22.36 -5.86
CA LEU A 299 -5.38 -23.60 -6.24
C LEU A 299 -6.83 -23.34 -6.66
N LYS A 300 -7.06 -23.25 -7.98
CA LYS A 300 -8.36 -22.91 -8.58
C LYS A 300 -8.89 -21.59 -8.01
N LYS A 301 -9.93 -21.66 -7.17
CA LYS A 301 -10.62 -20.51 -6.55
C LYS A 301 -10.04 -20.11 -5.19
N LEU A 302 -9.15 -20.93 -4.61
CA LEU A 302 -8.55 -20.68 -3.31
C LEU A 302 -7.12 -20.16 -3.50
N THR A 303 -6.82 -19.03 -2.89
CA THR A 303 -5.46 -18.52 -2.74
C THR A 303 -5.11 -18.51 -1.26
N SER A 304 -4.01 -19.17 -0.90
CA SER A 304 -3.49 -19.19 0.46
C SER A 304 -2.14 -18.47 0.51
N ARG A 305 -1.94 -17.61 1.51
CA ARG A 305 -0.67 -16.92 1.77
C ARG A 305 -0.23 -17.18 3.21
N LEU A 306 0.98 -17.68 3.40
CA LEU A 306 1.59 -17.92 4.69
C LEU A 306 2.88 -17.11 4.77
N GLY A 307 3.03 -16.28 5.79
CA GLY A 307 4.22 -15.46 5.94
C GLY A 307 4.41 -14.96 7.37
N ALA A 308 5.41 -14.10 7.55
CA ALA A 308 5.61 -13.40 8.81
C ALA A 308 6.23 -12.03 8.59
N GLU A 309 5.83 -11.05 9.39
CA GLU A 309 6.56 -9.79 9.57
C GLU A 309 7.51 -9.93 10.76
N ILE A 310 8.78 -9.57 10.63
CA ILE A 310 9.74 -9.55 11.73
C ILE A 310 10.42 -8.19 11.74
N MET A 311 10.17 -7.40 12.78
CA MET A 311 10.75 -6.08 13.02
C MET A 311 11.56 -6.11 14.31
N SER A 312 12.83 -5.75 14.23
CA SER A 312 13.68 -5.69 15.42
C SER A 312 13.22 -4.60 16.39
N GLY A 313 13.53 -4.81 17.66
CA GLY A 313 13.25 -3.89 18.76
C GLY A 313 14.43 -3.67 19.68
N ASP A 314 14.32 -2.66 20.53
CA ASP A 314 15.12 -2.47 21.72
C ASP A 314 14.77 -3.51 22.80
N ASP A 315 15.76 -3.93 23.58
CA ASP A 315 15.57 -4.78 24.75
C ASP A 315 15.59 -3.90 26.01
N ALA A 316 14.42 -3.73 26.63
CA ALA A 316 14.29 -2.89 27.83
C ALA A 316 15.04 -3.44 29.06
N THR A 317 15.44 -4.73 29.05
CA THR A 317 16.29 -5.32 30.10
C THR A 317 17.78 -5.06 29.88
N HIS A 318 18.18 -4.69 28.65
CA HIS A 318 19.55 -4.34 28.29
C HIS A 318 19.57 -3.05 27.44
N PRO A 319 19.31 -1.88 28.06
CA PRO A 319 19.26 -0.61 27.34
C PRO A 319 20.55 -0.32 26.58
N SER A 320 20.43 0.28 25.40
CA SER A 320 21.55 0.66 24.54
C SER A 320 21.39 2.08 24.04
N GLU A 321 22.51 2.77 23.79
CA GLU A 321 22.51 4.07 23.10
C GLU A 321 22.24 3.94 21.59
N ILE A 322 22.30 2.71 21.05
CA ILE A 322 21.95 2.39 19.67
C ILE A 322 20.53 1.83 19.67
N SER A 323 19.61 2.54 19.01
CA SER A 323 18.26 2.03 18.81
C SER A 323 18.25 0.89 17.81
N LYS A 324 17.67 -0.23 18.25
CA LYS A 324 17.43 -1.45 17.49
C LYS A 324 15.98 -1.56 17.02
N SER A 325 15.19 -0.52 17.25
CA SER A 325 13.78 -0.47 16.86
C SER A 325 13.61 -0.13 15.39
N PHE A 326 13.15 -1.10 14.60
CA PHE A 326 12.86 -0.87 13.19
C PHE A 326 11.57 -0.06 13.03
N VAL A 327 11.62 0.93 12.15
CA VAL A 327 10.48 1.78 11.82
C VAL A 327 10.19 1.67 10.33
N PRO A 328 9.07 1.05 9.93
CA PRO A 328 8.61 1.11 8.55
C PRO A 328 8.41 2.58 8.17
N LEU A 329 9.00 3.02 7.06
CA LEU A 329 9.09 4.45 6.72
C LEU A 329 7.71 5.07 6.45
N TYR A 330 7.29 5.09 5.19
CA TYR A 330 6.03 5.65 4.74
C TYR A 330 5.17 4.53 4.16
N GLY A 331 5.23 3.36 4.81
CA GLY A 331 4.51 2.17 4.43
C GLY A 331 3.05 2.21 4.87
N VAL A 332 2.40 1.08 4.66
CA VAL A 332 1.04 0.82 5.13
C VAL A 332 1.04 -0.35 6.12
N ALA A 333 0.24 -0.26 7.19
CA ALA A 333 0.19 -1.25 8.25
C ALA A 333 -0.95 -2.27 8.05
N TRP A 334 -2.19 -1.82 7.84
CA TRP A 334 -3.39 -2.68 7.70
C TRP A 334 -3.20 -3.88 6.75
N LYS A 335 -2.46 -3.70 5.64
CA LYS A 335 -2.20 -4.76 4.64
C LYS A 335 -1.36 -5.92 5.19
N PHE A 336 -0.57 -5.67 6.25
CA PHE A 336 0.43 -6.59 6.79
C PHE A 336 0.20 -6.94 8.26
N MET A 337 -0.54 -6.13 9.02
CA MET A 337 -0.56 -6.17 10.50
C MET A 337 -1.97 -6.24 11.08
N GLY A 338 -2.90 -6.87 10.35
CA GLY A 338 -4.30 -6.99 10.75
C GLY A 338 -5.12 -5.72 10.47
N ASN A 339 -6.42 -5.91 10.31
CA ASN A 339 -7.36 -4.83 10.02
C ASN A 339 -7.82 -4.08 11.27
N MET A 340 -7.59 -4.57 12.49
CA MET A 340 -7.89 -3.85 13.74
C MET A 340 -6.93 -2.69 14.01
N ASP A 341 -5.82 -2.62 13.26
CA ASP A 341 -4.83 -1.54 13.27
C ASP A 341 -4.23 -1.26 14.67
N TYR A 342 -3.95 -2.32 15.45
CA TYR A 342 -3.27 -2.21 16.74
C TYR A 342 -1.79 -1.83 16.58
N PHE A 343 -1.16 -2.14 15.45
CA PHE A 343 0.26 -1.85 15.22
C PHE A 343 0.45 -1.04 13.94
N THR A 344 0.36 0.29 14.05
CA THR A 344 0.43 1.22 12.91
C THR A 344 1.50 2.30 13.06
N ILE A 345 1.94 2.59 14.28
CA ILE A 345 2.89 3.66 14.62
C ILE A 345 4.09 3.04 15.35
N PHE A 346 5.20 2.89 14.63
CA PHE A 346 6.45 2.34 15.17
C PHE A 346 7.47 3.45 15.47
N PRO A 347 8.30 3.29 16.51
CA PRO A 347 8.25 2.22 17.52
C PRO A 347 7.21 2.34 18.68
N PRO A 348 6.43 3.43 18.87
CA PRO A 348 5.59 3.58 20.05
C PRO A 348 4.62 2.44 20.32
N ASP A 349 3.94 1.90 19.31
CA ASP A 349 2.90 0.88 19.49
C ASP A 349 3.40 -0.44 20.11
N VAL A 350 4.71 -0.67 20.07
CA VAL A 350 5.37 -1.85 20.65
C VAL A 350 6.33 -1.48 21.77
N HIS A 351 6.25 -0.24 22.28
CA HIS A 351 7.14 0.28 23.31
C HIS A 351 8.63 0.06 22.98
N ASN A 352 9.00 0.22 21.71
CA ASN A 352 10.33 -0.08 21.16
C ASN A 352 10.71 -1.57 21.11
N GLY A 353 9.91 -2.50 21.63
CA GLY A 353 10.24 -3.94 21.68
C GLY A 353 10.22 -4.69 20.34
N GLY A 354 9.90 -4.02 19.22
CA GLY A 354 9.77 -4.68 17.91
C GLY A 354 8.57 -5.63 17.86
N LEU A 355 8.38 -6.30 16.72
CA LEU A 355 7.19 -7.13 16.48
C LEU A 355 7.50 -8.32 15.59
N ILE A 356 6.96 -9.47 15.95
CA ILE A 356 6.87 -10.67 15.13
C ILE A 356 5.38 -10.94 14.90
N ASN A 357 4.97 -10.99 13.63
CA ASN A 357 3.59 -11.22 13.22
C ASN A 357 3.52 -12.32 12.14
N PRO A 358 3.44 -13.60 12.52
CA PRO A 358 3.10 -14.68 11.61
C PRO A 358 1.64 -14.56 11.17
N TYR A 359 1.38 -14.79 9.89
CA TYR A 359 0.04 -14.68 9.31
C TYR A 359 -0.29 -15.78 8.31
N LEU A 360 -1.57 -16.11 8.26
CA LEU A 360 -2.20 -16.93 7.23
C LEU A 360 -3.35 -16.13 6.63
N ILE A 361 -3.35 -15.94 5.31
CA ILE A 361 -4.41 -15.26 4.58
C ILE A 361 -5.02 -16.26 3.60
N MET A 362 -6.34 -16.38 3.61
CA MET A 362 -7.09 -17.23 2.70
C MET A 362 -8.08 -16.38 1.91
N GLU A 363 -8.03 -16.47 0.59
CA GLU A 363 -8.94 -15.78 -0.33
C GLU A 363 -9.67 -16.83 -1.16
N TYR A 364 -11.01 -16.78 -1.17
CA TYR A 364 -11.86 -17.71 -1.91
C TYR A 364 -12.79 -16.97 -2.86
N GLU A 365 -12.61 -17.22 -4.16
CA GLU A 365 -13.45 -16.69 -5.23
C GLU A 365 -14.74 -17.50 -5.37
N LEU A 366 -15.80 -17.11 -4.65
CA LEU A 366 -17.12 -17.74 -4.76
C LEU A 366 -17.64 -17.67 -6.21
N SER A 367 -17.55 -16.48 -6.81
CA SER A 367 -17.95 -16.19 -8.20
C SER A 367 -17.07 -15.06 -8.78
N PRO A 368 -17.15 -14.76 -10.09
CA PRO A 368 -16.44 -13.61 -10.68
C PRO A 368 -16.78 -12.25 -10.06
N LYS A 369 -17.86 -12.16 -9.27
CA LYS A 369 -18.30 -10.94 -8.59
C LYS A 369 -18.08 -10.96 -7.08
N VAL A 370 -17.85 -12.12 -6.46
CA VAL A 370 -17.84 -12.27 -5.00
C VAL A 370 -16.58 -13.01 -4.58
N MET A 371 -15.80 -12.39 -3.72
CA MET A 371 -14.65 -12.97 -3.06
C MET A 371 -14.80 -12.84 -1.54
N ILE A 372 -14.49 -13.92 -0.82
CA ILE A 372 -14.37 -13.90 0.64
C ILE A 372 -12.90 -14.02 0.99
N ARG A 373 -12.45 -13.22 1.94
CA ARG A 373 -11.08 -13.27 2.45
C ARG A 373 -11.11 -13.40 3.97
N SER A 374 -10.23 -14.22 4.50
CA SER A 374 -9.99 -14.32 5.94
C SER A 374 -8.50 -14.30 6.26
N ASP A 375 -8.11 -13.37 7.11
CA ASP A 375 -6.73 -13.15 7.56
C ASP A 375 -6.62 -13.57 9.01
N PHE A 376 -5.55 -14.27 9.34
CA PHE A 376 -5.26 -14.79 10.68
C PHE A 376 -3.89 -14.27 11.07
N HIS A 377 -3.82 -13.54 12.18
CA HIS A 377 -2.60 -12.89 12.67
C HIS A 377 -2.31 -13.35 14.10
N LEU A 378 -1.03 -13.60 14.38
CA LEU A 378 -0.53 -13.78 15.75
C LEU A 378 0.49 -12.68 16.03
N PHE A 379 0.38 -12.00 17.16
CA PHE A 379 1.29 -10.91 17.49
C PHE A 379 2.20 -11.26 18.66
N TYR A 380 3.50 -11.04 18.48
CA TYR A 380 4.51 -11.24 19.51
C TYR A 380 5.50 -10.08 19.57
N LEU A 381 5.87 -9.63 20.76
CA LEU A 381 7.03 -8.76 20.93
C LEU A 381 8.30 -9.48 20.46
N GLN A 382 9.14 -8.78 19.68
CA GLN A 382 10.41 -9.33 19.21
C GLN A 382 11.47 -9.32 20.32
N ASN A 383 11.43 -8.33 21.21
CA ASN A 383 12.32 -8.16 22.36
C ASN A 383 11.54 -7.84 23.65
N LYS A 384 12.25 -7.81 24.79
CA LYS A 384 11.62 -7.63 26.10
C LYS A 384 11.15 -6.20 26.31
N VAL A 385 9.88 -6.05 26.66
CA VAL A 385 9.26 -4.83 27.17
C VAL A 385 8.97 -5.03 28.66
N LEU A 386 9.12 -3.98 29.46
CA LEU A 386 8.83 -4.02 30.89
C LEU A 386 7.44 -3.44 31.18
N ASP A 387 6.74 -4.03 32.16
CA ASP A 387 5.54 -3.44 32.74
C ASP A 387 5.85 -2.33 33.75
N ASN A 388 4.81 -1.75 34.36
CA ASN A 388 4.94 -0.71 35.38
C ASN A 388 5.64 -1.19 36.68
N THR A 389 5.82 -2.50 36.86
CA THR A 389 6.58 -3.10 37.98
C THR A 389 8.01 -3.47 37.59
N LEU A 390 8.46 -3.00 36.41
CA LEU A 390 9.78 -3.27 35.82
C LEU A 390 10.03 -4.76 35.54
N LYS A 391 8.98 -5.54 35.33
CA LYS A 391 9.08 -6.96 34.97
C LYS A 391 8.86 -7.17 33.48
N PRO A 392 9.61 -8.08 32.83
CA PRO A 392 9.38 -8.41 31.44
C PRO A 392 7.98 -8.99 31.21
N VAL A 393 7.24 -8.43 30.26
CA VAL A 393 5.95 -8.97 29.84
C VAL A 393 6.13 -10.22 28.98
N ASN A 394 5.10 -11.07 28.92
CA ASN A 394 5.09 -12.20 27.99
C ASN A 394 5.10 -11.67 26.56
N SER A 395 5.89 -12.28 25.67
CA SER A 395 6.00 -11.82 24.29
C SER A 395 4.69 -11.95 23.52
N TYR A 396 3.85 -12.95 23.80
CA TYR A 396 2.59 -13.15 23.08
C TYR A 396 1.55 -12.07 23.43
N LEU A 397 1.17 -11.28 22.44
CA LEU A 397 0.26 -10.13 22.57
C LEU A 397 -1.19 -10.49 22.25
N GLY A 398 -1.42 -11.44 21.34
CA GLY A 398 -2.77 -11.86 21.00
C GLY A 398 -2.91 -12.44 19.60
N PHE A 399 -4.15 -12.75 19.25
CA PHE A 399 -4.56 -13.26 17.96
C PHE A 399 -5.61 -12.33 17.34
N GLU A 400 -5.58 -12.15 16.04
CA GLU A 400 -6.60 -11.39 15.30
C GLU A 400 -7.10 -12.19 14.11
N ASN A 401 -8.40 -12.08 13.84
CA ASN A 401 -9.00 -12.58 12.62
C ASN A 401 -9.79 -11.47 11.94
N ASP A 402 -9.55 -11.34 10.64
CA ASP A 402 -10.21 -10.39 9.79
C ASP A 402 -10.97 -11.14 8.71
N LEU A 403 -12.29 -10.98 8.67
CA LEU A 403 -13.14 -11.53 7.63
C LEU A 403 -13.61 -10.38 6.73
N SER A 404 -13.42 -10.50 5.42
CA SER A 404 -13.96 -9.56 4.45
C SER A 404 -14.70 -10.25 3.32
N LEU A 405 -15.71 -9.55 2.80
CA LEU A 405 -16.46 -9.91 1.62
C LEU A 405 -16.39 -8.76 0.62
N HIS A 406 -15.90 -9.07 -0.58
CA HIS A 406 -15.74 -8.14 -1.67
C HIS A 406 -16.76 -8.47 -2.76
N TYR A 407 -17.69 -7.56 -3.01
CA TYR A 407 -18.74 -7.71 -4.01
C TYR A 407 -18.62 -6.66 -5.13
N LYS A 408 -18.27 -7.11 -6.33
CA LYS A 408 -18.29 -6.31 -7.55
C LYS A 408 -19.69 -6.32 -8.16
N TRP A 409 -20.49 -5.30 -7.83
CA TRP A 409 -21.85 -5.17 -8.35
C TRP A 409 -21.82 -4.97 -9.88
N ASN A 410 -21.05 -3.99 -10.34
CA ASN A 410 -20.86 -3.65 -11.76
C ASN A 410 -19.42 -3.17 -12.02
N SER A 411 -19.13 -2.62 -13.21
CA SER A 411 -17.78 -2.19 -13.59
C SER A 411 -17.24 -1.01 -12.76
N PHE A 412 -18.12 -0.20 -12.17
CA PHE A 412 -17.77 1.03 -11.44
C PHE A 412 -18.25 1.02 -9.98
N THR A 413 -18.91 -0.02 -9.50
CA THR A 413 -19.46 -0.09 -8.13
C THR A 413 -18.98 -1.36 -7.42
N MET A 414 -18.36 -1.16 -6.26
CA MET A 414 -17.90 -2.21 -5.37
C MET A 414 -18.50 -2.03 -3.98
N VAL A 415 -18.89 -3.12 -3.33
CA VAL A 415 -19.34 -3.15 -1.94
C VAL A 415 -18.39 -4.06 -1.18
N ASP A 416 -17.75 -3.50 -0.15
CA ASP A 416 -16.87 -4.22 0.77
C ASP A 416 -17.53 -4.28 2.14
N PHE A 417 -17.62 -5.49 2.69
CA PHE A 417 -17.98 -5.71 4.08
C PHE A 417 -16.76 -6.27 4.81
N GLY A 418 -16.51 -5.79 6.02
CA GLY A 418 -15.46 -6.34 6.89
C GLY A 418 -15.96 -6.54 8.31
N PHE A 419 -15.49 -7.60 8.94
CA PHE A 419 -15.67 -7.91 10.34
C PHE A 419 -14.35 -8.46 10.89
N SER A 420 -13.80 -7.79 11.89
CA SER A 420 -12.52 -8.09 12.50
C SER A 420 -12.71 -8.23 14.00
N TYR A 421 -11.99 -9.17 14.62
CA TYR A 421 -11.90 -9.24 16.07
C TYR A 421 -10.47 -9.54 16.53
N MET A 422 -10.13 -9.02 17.70
CA MET A 422 -8.88 -9.28 18.39
C MET A 422 -9.17 -10.12 19.65
N ALA A 423 -8.31 -11.08 19.93
CA ALA A 423 -8.22 -11.82 21.19
C ALA A 423 -6.90 -11.42 21.86
N PRO A 424 -6.88 -10.29 22.57
CA PRO A 424 -5.66 -9.76 23.20
C PRO A 424 -5.33 -10.54 24.48
N THR A 425 -4.05 -10.51 24.89
CA THR A 425 -3.61 -11.02 26.19
C THR A 425 -3.37 -9.88 27.18
N LYS A 426 -3.10 -10.21 28.45
CA LYS A 426 -2.67 -9.23 29.45
C LYS A 426 -1.39 -8.47 29.06
N SER A 427 -0.53 -9.05 28.23
CA SER A 427 0.63 -8.33 27.69
C SER A 427 0.24 -7.16 26.79
N MET A 428 -0.87 -7.28 26.05
CA MET A 428 -1.37 -6.18 25.19
C MET A 428 -1.81 -4.97 26.02
N GLU A 429 -2.34 -5.17 27.23
CA GLU A 429 -2.74 -4.08 28.12
C GLU A 429 -1.56 -3.17 28.48
N VAL A 430 -0.34 -3.72 28.58
CA VAL A 430 0.87 -2.93 28.83
C VAL A 430 1.18 -1.99 27.66
N LEU A 431 0.86 -2.38 26.43
CA LEU A 431 1.14 -1.58 25.22
C LEU A 431 0.00 -0.62 24.85
N LYS A 432 -1.25 -1.03 25.10
CA LYS A 432 -2.44 -0.35 24.56
C LYS A 432 -3.40 0.17 25.64
N ASN A 433 -3.10 -0.06 26.92
CA ASN A 433 -4.01 0.15 28.05
C ASN A 433 -5.33 -0.62 27.85
N GLY A 434 -6.31 -0.45 28.73
CA GLY A 434 -7.62 -1.11 28.62
C GLY A 434 -7.65 -2.55 29.14
N ASP A 435 -8.70 -3.29 28.79
CA ASP A 435 -8.98 -4.64 29.32
C ASP A 435 -9.03 -5.69 28.22
N SER A 436 -8.11 -6.64 28.29
CA SER A 436 -8.02 -7.81 27.41
C SER A 436 -9.14 -8.83 27.62
N GLY A 437 -9.87 -8.75 28.74
CA GLY A 437 -11.07 -9.56 28.99
C GLY A 437 -12.27 -9.16 28.12
N LEU A 438 -12.24 -7.98 27.49
CA LEU A 438 -13.31 -7.47 26.65
C LEU A 438 -12.93 -7.58 25.17
N THR A 439 -13.55 -8.51 24.44
CA THR A 439 -13.23 -8.76 23.03
C THR A 439 -13.42 -7.51 22.15
N PRO A 440 -12.33 -6.96 21.59
CA PRO A 440 -12.41 -5.87 20.63
C PRO A 440 -12.92 -6.36 19.28
N VAL A 441 -13.80 -5.57 18.66
CA VAL A 441 -14.36 -5.84 17.34
C VAL A 441 -14.41 -4.57 16.51
N TRP A 442 -14.19 -4.73 15.21
CA TRP A 442 -14.37 -3.68 14.21
C TRP A 442 -15.17 -4.24 13.04
N SER A 443 -16.11 -3.46 12.53
CA SER A 443 -16.81 -3.82 11.31
C SER A 443 -17.09 -2.61 10.46
N TYR A 444 -17.14 -2.81 9.14
CA TYR A 444 -17.45 -1.75 8.20
C TYR A 444 -18.27 -2.25 7.02
N VAL A 445 -19.01 -1.32 6.42
CA VAL A 445 -19.57 -1.45 5.07
C VAL A 445 -19.07 -0.26 4.27
N MET A 446 -18.39 -0.52 3.16
CA MET A 446 -17.87 0.49 2.26
C MET A 446 -18.50 0.30 0.88
N VAL A 447 -19.06 1.37 0.32
CA VAL A 447 -19.56 1.35 -1.05
C VAL A 447 -18.70 2.30 -1.86
N THR A 448 -18.00 1.76 -2.85
CA THR A 448 -17.08 2.52 -3.70
C THR A 448 -17.67 2.66 -5.10
N PHE A 449 -17.97 3.88 -5.51
CA PHE A 449 -18.31 4.24 -6.88
C PHE A 449 -17.09 4.87 -7.57
N LYS A 450 -16.69 4.33 -8.72
CA LYS A 450 -15.54 4.76 -9.52
C LYS A 450 -15.85 4.84 -11.02
N PRO A 451 -16.84 5.63 -11.46
CA PRO A 451 -17.10 5.78 -12.89
C PRO A 451 -16.04 6.65 -13.55
N GLU A 452 -15.73 6.34 -14.81
CA GLU A 452 -15.15 7.30 -15.74
C GLU A 452 -16.30 8.20 -16.23
N LEU A 453 -16.18 9.51 -15.99
CA LEU A 453 -17.22 10.47 -16.35
C LEU A 453 -17.07 10.95 -17.80
N PHE A 454 -15.82 11.08 -18.25
CA PHE A 454 -15.49 11.54 -19.58
C PHE A 454 -14.13 10.99 -20.00
N SER A 455 -14.02 10.61 -21.27
CA SER A 455 -12.76 10.25 -21.91
C SER A 455 -12.80 10.67 -23.37
N SER A 456 -11.73 11.30 -23.83
CA SER A 456 -11.55 11.73 -25.21
C SER A 456 -10.15 11.43 -25.67
N LYS A 457 -10.05 10.82 -26.85
CA LYS A 457 -8.82 10.67 -27.62
C LYS A 457 -8.95 11.47 -28.91
N LYS A 458 -8.02 12.36 -29.17
CA LYS A 458 -7.95 13.16 -30.39
C LYS A 458 -6.68 12.89 -31.14
#